data_AF-A0AA39GUB8-F1
#
_entry.id   AF-A0AA39GUB8-F1
#
_cell.length_a   1.000
_cell.length_b   1.000
_cell.length_c   1.000
_cell.angle_alpha   90.00
_cell.angle_beta   90.00
_cell.angle_gamma   90.00
#
_symmetry.space_group_name_H-M   'P 1'
#
loop_
_entity.id
_entity.type
_entity.pdbx_description
1 polymer ?
#
loop_
_entity_poly.entity_id
_entity_poly.type
_entity_poly.pdbx_seq_one_letter_code
_entity_poly.pdbx_strand_id
1 'polypeptide(L)'
;MGASLCKGAQKKAVGSWVNNESENPFEHSFTKKERICLRETYQRLHDPKEIIGKIFLDIVNDVAPEVKKVFGVERVPRPNQLKMPKLGGHVARVTDIIDQTTSMLGYSENVLGAWQLIRKTGRAHTKQTFLLENLNQLEKNYFQVVIEYFQEQFLPYVTGEKEEPLPEGQQNRKNRLNHNYTIVLIEDVWRRFFNIIIAQMTDSFEQERTKVNQAQTKKALTPHLMPDGSKKKPKESQSQAEPEQEIKEKEPEQMYEDPF
;
A
#
# COMPACT_ATOMS: atom_id res chain seq x y z
N MET A 1 -32.03 39.60 26.70
CA MET A 1 -30.83 40.17 26.06
C MET A 1 -29.62 39.59 26.78
N GLY A 2 -28.65 38.88 26.24
CA GLY A 2 -28.32 38.38 24.91
C GLY A 2 -26.88 37.88 25.05
N ALA A 3 -26.64 36.58 24.98
CA ALA A 3 -25.28 36.01 25.00
C ALA A 3 -25.06 35.31 23.66
N SER A 4 -24.26 35.95 22.81
CA SER A 4 -23.92 35.48 21.48
C SER A 4 -22.99 34.27 21.55
N LEU A 5 -23.29 33.30 20.68
CA LEU A 5 -22.65 32.00 20.54
C LEU A 5 -21.23 32.13 19.96
N CYS A 6 -20.20 31.99 20.79
CA CYS A 6 -18.89 31.57 20.32
C CYS A 6 -18.87 30.04 20.17
N LYS A 7 -19.32 29.53 19.01
CA LYS A 7 -19.00 28.16 18.61
C LYS A 7 -17.53 28.13 18.19
N GLY A 8 -16.69 27.56 19.05
CA GLY A 8 -15.28 27.30 18.73
C GLY A 8 -15.18 26.44 17.47
N ALA A 9 -14.43 26.92 16.49
CA ALA A 9 -14.02 26.13 15.34
C ALA A 9 -13.15 24.96 15.84
N GLN A 10 -13.73 23.76 15.86
CA GLN A 10 -12.95 22.54 16.08
C GLN A 10 -12.00 22.38 14.90
N LYS A 11 -10.72 22.68 15.13
CA LYS A 11 -9.64 22.23 14.25
C LYS A 11 -9.67 20.71 14.22
N LYS A 12 -10.04 20.12 13.08
CA LYS A 12 -9.88 18.69 12.83
C LYS A 12 -8.40 18.33 13.03
N ALA A 13 -8.10 17.56 14.06
CA ALA A 13 -6.76 17.04 14.29
C ALA A 13 -6.43 16.02 13.19
N VAL A 14 -5.36 16.29 12.44
CA VAL A 14 -4.81 15.38 11.44
C VAL A 14 -4.33 14.12 12.15
N GLY A 15 -5.11 13.04 12.08
CA GLY A 15 -4.75 11.75 12.68
C GLY A 15 -5.91 10.91 13.21
N SER A 16 -7.12 11.46 13.36
CA SER A 16 -8.23 10.78 14.05
C SER A 16 -9.22 10.08 13.10
N TRP A 17 -8.76 9.17 12.24
CA TRP A 17 -9.65 8.26 11.50
C TRP A 17 -9.94 6.96 12.26
N VAL A 18 -9.32 6.78 13.43
CA VAL A 18 -9.37 5.53 14.21
C VAL A 18 -10.78 5.24 14.75
N ASN A 19 -11.68 6.24 14.85
CA ASN A 19 -12.96 6.11 15.56
C ASN A 19 -14.21 6.57 14.79
N ASN A 20 -14.15 6.84 13.48
CA ASN A 20 -15.35 7.19 12.71
C ASN A 20 -15.83 6.00 11.86
N GLU A 21 -16.54 5.07 12.49
CA GLU A 21 -17.26 3.99 11.78
C GLU A 21 -18.19 4.54 10.70
N SER A 22 -18.75 5.74 10.90
CA SER A 22 -19.64 6.43 9.96
C SER A 22 -18.97 6.87 8.65
N GLU A 23 -17.64 6.92 8.59
CA GLU A 23 -16.89 7.33 7.39
C GLU A 23 -16.27 6.13 6.64
N ASN A 24 -16.42 4.90 7.14
CA ASN A 24 -15.81 3.72 6.53
C ASN A 24 -16.53 3.34 5.23
N PRO A 25 -15.89 3.47 4.05
CA PRO A 25 -16.50 3.13 2.76
C PRO A 25 -16.93 1.68 2.63
N PHE A 26 -16.26 0.76 3.31
CA PHE A 26 -16.63 -0.65 3.26
C PHE A 26 -17.90 -0.97 4.07
N GLU A 27 -18.24 -0.15 5.06
CA GLU A 27 -19.43 -0.34 5.89
C GLU A 27 -20.70 0.11 5.16
N HIS A 28 -20.68 1.30 4.55
CA HIS A 28 -21.85 1.85 3.89
C HIS A 28 -22.00 1.44 2.42
N SER A 29 -20.90 1.05 1.76
CA SER A 29 -20.96 0.63 0.36
C SER A 29 -21.30 -0.83 0.17
N PHE A 30 -21.33 -1.66 1.22
CA PHE A 30 -21.62 -3.09 1.11
C PHE A 30 -22.56 -3.60 2.19
N THR A 31 -23.58 -4.33 1.77
CA THR A 31 -24.34 -5.21 2.64
C THR A 31 -23.51 -6.42 3.07
N LYS A 32 -23.91 -7.09 4.15
CA LYS A 32 -23.28 -8.34 4.61
C LYS A 32 -23.22 -9.40 3.50
N LYS A 33 -24.29 -9.56 2.71
CA LYS A 33 -24.33 -10.53 1.61
C LYS A 33 -23.31 -10.22 0.51
N GLU A 34 -23.12 -8.95 0.20
CA GLU A 34 -22.13 -8.53 -0.82
C GLU A 34 -20.69 -8.73 -0.33
N ARG A 35 -20.42 -8.50 0.96
CA ARG A 35 -19.11 -8.81 1.54
C ARG A 35 -18.81 -10.31 1.52
N ILE A 36 -19.82 -11.15 1.83
CA ILE A 36 -19.70 -12.61 1.69
C ILE A 36 -19.47 -12.98 0.22
N CYS A 37 -20.16 -12.34 -0.72
CA CYS A 37 -19.95 -12.56 -2.16
C CYS A 37 -18.49 -12.30 -2.57
N LEU A 38 -17.86 -11.21 -2.12
CA LEU A 38 -16.42 -10.95 -2.35
C LEU A 38 -15.56 -12.11 -1.88
N ARG A 39 -15.79 -12.59 -0.64
CA ARG A 39 -14.99 -13.66 -0.06
C ARG A 39 -15.18 -14.98 -0.80
N GLU A 40 -16.42 -15.40 -1.00
CA GLU A 40 -16.73 -16.68 -1.62
C GLU A 40 -16.28 -16.73 -3.07
N THR A 41 -16.41 -15.63 -3.82
CA THR A 41 -15.95 -15.59 -5.23
C THR A 41 -14.44 -15.56 -5.34
N TYR A 42 -13.73 -14.90 -4.43
CA TYR A 42 -12.26 -14.98 -4.37
C TYR A 42 -11.77 -16.38 -4.01
N GLN A 43 -12.41 -17.05 -3.03
CA GLN A 43 -12.04 -18.41 -2.61
C GLN A 43 -12.30 -19.50 -3.66
N ARG A 44 -13.07 -19.20 -4.70
CA ARG A 44 -13.27 -20.13 -5.83
C ARG A 44 -12.05 -20.24 -6.73
N LEU A 45 -11.18 -19.23 -6.71
CA LEU A 45 -9.96 -19.22 -7.50
C LEU A 45 -8.99 -20.28 -6.95
N HIS A 46 -8.42 -21.09 -7.83
CA HIS A 46 -7.47 -22.13 -7.48
C HIS A 46 -6.09 -21.55 -7.19
N ASP A 47 -5.57 -20.70 -8.09
CA ASP A 47 -4.30 -20.00 -7.91
C ASP A 47 -4.45 -18.49 -8.24
N PRO A 48 -4.98 -17.69 -7.30
CA PRO A 48 -5.13 -16.25 -7.52
C PRO A 48 -3.79 -15.55 -7.74
N LYS A 49 -2.67 -16.08 -7.22
CA LYS A 49 -1.36 -15.47 -7.38
C LYS A 49 -0.88 -15.57 -8.83
N GLU A 50 -1.14 -16.69 -9.51
CA GLU A 50 -0.80 -16.83 -10.92
C GLU A 50 -1.61 -15.86 -11.80
N ILE A 51 -2.91 -15.74 -11.53
CA ILE A 51 -3.80 -14.79 -12.22
C ILE A 51 -3.29 -13.35 -12.05
N ILE A 52 -3.05 -12.94 -10.80
CA ILE A 52 -2.52 -11.62 -10.46
C ILE A 52 -1.16 -11.40 -11.12
N GLY A 53 -0.29 -12.41 -11.12
CA GLY A 53 1.02 -12.35 -11.77
C GLY A 53 0.92 -12.06 -13.27
N LYS A 54 0.00 -12.73 -13.98
CA LYS A 54 -0.25 -12.49 -15.41
C LYS A 54 -0.73 -11.07 -15.67
N ILE A 55 -1.68 -10.60 -14.89
CA ILE A 55 -2.20 -9.23 -15.00
C ILE A 55 -1.08 -8.21 -14.75
N PHE A 56 -0.23 -8.43 -13.73
CA PHE A 56 0.90 -7.54 -13.45
C PHE A 56 1.97 -7.57 -14.55
N LEU A 57 2.19 -8.70 -15.23
CA LEU A 57 3.05 -8.73 -16.42
C LEU A 57 2.50 -7.82 -17.51
N ASP A 58 1.20 -7.84 -17.78
CA ASP A 58 0.60 -6.95 -18.76
C ASP A 58 0.73 -5.48 -18.32
N ILE A 59 0.46 -5.19 -17.04
CA ILE A 59 0.58 -3.83 -16.50
C ILE A 59 1.99 -3.28 -16.70
N VAL A 60 3.02 -4.02 -16.29
CA VAL A 60 4.40 -3.52 -16.39
C VAL A 60 4.92 -3.51 -17.81
N ASN A 61 4.36 -4.27 -18.75
CA ASN A 61 4.87 -4.31 -20.13
C ASN A 61 4.09 -3.43 -21.10
N ASP A 62 2.78 -3.34 -20.93
CA ASP A 62 1.86 -2.86 -21.96
C ASP A 62 1.05 -1.63 -21.48
N VAL A 63 0.80 -1.49 -20.17
CA VAL A 63 -0.06 -0.41 -19.61
C VAL A 63 0.75 0.76 -19.03
N ALA A 64 1.73 0.45 -18.18
CA ALA A 64 2.55 1.43 -17.47
C ALA A 64 4.04 1.02 -17.55
N PRO A 65 4.65 0.97 -18.75
CA PRO A 65 6.02 0.50 -18.94
C PRO A 65 7.07 1.29 -18.15
N GLU A 66 6.80 2.54 -17.79
CA GLU A 66 7.65 3.36 -16.92
C GLU A 66 7.89 2.75 -15.53
N VAL A 67 6.98 1.89 -15.05
CA VAL A 67 7.15 1.22 -13.75
C VAL A 67 8.12 0.03 -13.82
N LYS A 68 8.57 -0.39 -15.01
CA LYS A 68 9.58 -1.45 -15.16
C LYS A 68 10.85 -1.14 -14.38
N LYS A 69 11.25 0.14 -14.34
CA LYS A 69 12.42 0.60 -13.57
C LYS A 69 12.24 0.38 -12.07
N VAL A 70 11.06 0.73 -11.57
CA VAL A 70 10.69 0.61 -10.16
C VAL A 70 10.78 -0.84 -9.71
N PHE A 71 10.28 -1.75 -10.55
CA PHE A 71 10.32 -3.19 -10.32
C PHE A 71 11.64 -3.87 -10.72
N GLY A 72 12.60 -3.14 -11.30
CA GLY A 72 13.90 -3.70 -11.70
C GLY A 72 13.80 -4.75 -12.82
N VAL A 73 12.84 -4.60 -13.74
CA VAL A 73 12.56 -5.56 -14.81
C VAL A 73 12.76 -5.01 -16.23
N GLU A 74 13.33 -3.81 -16.39
CA GLU A 74 13.54 -3.16 -17.70
C GLU A 74 14.23 -4.04 -18.73
N ARG A 75 15.26 -4.78 -18.30
CA ARG A 75 16.08 -5.64 -19.17
C ARG A 75 15.72 -7.12 -19.06
N VAL A 76 14.71 -7.46 -18.27
CA VAL A 76 14.33 -8.84 -17.99
C VAL A 76 13.27 -9.29 -19.00
N PRO A 77 13.50 -10.41 -19.73
CA PRO A 77 12.49 -10.96 -20.64
C PRO A 77 11.18 -11.27 -19.91
N ARG A 78 10.03 -10.97 -20.54
CA ARG A 78 8.67 -11.10 -19.94
C ARG A 78 8.46 -12.41 -19.14
N PRO A 79 8.84 -13.60 -19.63
CA PRO A 79 8.62 -14.86 -18.89
C PRO A 79 9.39 -14.97 -17.56
N ASN A 80 10.46 -14.20 -17.40
CA ASN A 80 11.32 -14.22 -16.21
C ASN A 80 11.03 -13.07 -15.23
N GLN A 81 10.19 -12.11 -15.59
CA GLN A 81 9.97 -10.91 -14.75
C GLN A 81 9.34 -11.26 -13.39
N LEU A 82 8.44 -12.24 -13.32
CA LEU A 82 7.83 -12.67 -12.04
C LEU A 82 8.81 -13.37 -11.09
N LYS A 83 9.95 -13.85 -11.59
CA LYS A 83 11.03 -14.41 -10.76
C LYS A 83 11.84 -13.31 -10.08
N MET A 84 11.70 -12.06 -10.52
CA MET A 84 12.46 -10.95 -9.96
C MET A 84 11.89 -10.55 -8.60
N PRO A 85 12.74 -10.34 -7.56
CA PRO A 85 12.27 -10.16 -6.19
C PRO A 85 11.26 -9.01 -6.00
N LYS A 86 11.46 -7.90 -6.70
CA LYS A 86 10.58 -6.72 -6.56
C LYS A 86 9.21 -6.95 -7.18
N LEU A 87 9.14 -7.42 -8.43
CA LEU A 87 7.86 -7.68 -9.10
C LEU A 87 7.14 -8.89 -8.50
N GLY A 88 7.83 -10.03 -8.39
CA GLY A 88 7.25 -11.25 -7.81
C GLY A 88 6.81 -11.04 -6.35
N GLY A 89 7.60 -10.31 -5.57
CA GLY A 89 7.23 -9.92 -4.21
C GLY A 89 6.05 -8.94 -4.16
N HIS A 90 5.90 -8.05 -5.15
CA HIS A 90 4.74 -7.16 -5.22
C HIS A 90 3.46 -7.92 -5.57
N VAL A 91 3.53 -8.85 -6.54
CA VAL A 91 2.43 -9.76 -6.88
C VAL A 91 1.97 -10.58 -5.66
N ALA A 92 2.91 -11.13 -4.89
CA ALA A 92 2.58 -11.83 -3.63
C ALA A 92 1.85 -10.90 -2.65
N ARG A 93 2.38 -9.70 -2.39
CA ARG A 93 1.74 -8.73 -1.49
C ARG A 93 0.36 -8.28 -1.94
N VAL A 94 0.13 -8.12 -3.24
CA VAL A 94 -1.19 -7.78 -3.78
C VAL A 94 -2.17 -8.94 -3.58
N THR A 95 -1.72 -10.18 -3.82
CA THR A 95 -2.51 -11.39 -3.53
C THR A 95 -2.91 -11.43 -2.05
N ASP A 96 -1.96 -11.17 -1.15
CA ASP A 96 -2.20 -11.18 0.29
C ASP A 96 -3.16 -10.06 0.71
N ILE A 97 -3.06 -8.85 0.12
CA ILE A 97 -3.97 -7.75 0.43
C ILE A 97 -5.40 -8.10 0.02
N ILE A 98 -5.62 -8.66 -1.18
CA ILE A 98 -6.96 -9.04 -1.64
C ILE A 98 -7.52 -10.17 -0.75
N ASP A 99 -6.71 -11.19 -0.43
CA ASP A 99 -7.13 -12.28 0.45
C ASP A 99 -7.51 -11.79 1.85
N GLN A 100 -6.63 -10.99 2.48
CA GLN A 100 -6.87 -10.45 3.82
C GLN A 100 -8.07 -9.51 3.87
N THR A 101 -8.20 -8.60 2.89
CA THR A 101 -9.31 -7.65 2.87
C THR A 101 -10.64 -8.38 2.62
N THR A 102 -10.70 -9.33 1.68
CA THR A 102 -11.93 -10.11 1.45
C THR A 102 -12.28 -11.00 2.65
N SER A 103 -11.28 -11.59 3.33
CA SER A 103 -11.46 -12.33 4.58
C SER A 103 -12.02 -11.44 5.70
N MET A 104 -11.44 -10.26 5.92
CA MET A 104 -11.92 -9.31 6.92
C MET A 104 -13.35 -8.84 6.64
N LEU A 105 -13.71 -8.62 5.38
CA LEU A 105 -15.04 -8.15 5.01
C LEU A 105 -16.10 -9.26 5.08
N GLY A 106 -15.81 -10.41 4.48
CA GLY A 106 -16.80 -11.47 4.22
C GLY A 106 -16.76 -12.66 5.16
N TYR A 107 -15.73 -12.79 6.00
CA TYR A 107 -15.60 -13.89 6.97
C TYR A 107 -15.59 -13.40 8.41
N SER A 108 -14.62 -12.58 8.82
CA SER A 108 -14.52 -12.13 10.22
C SER A 108 -15.35 -10.89 10.56
N GLU A 109 -15.96 -10.26 9.56
CA GLU A 109 -16.71 -9.00 9.67
C GLU A 109 -15.90 -7.85 10.32
N ASN A 110 -14.57 -7.92 10.25
CA ASN A 110 -13.66 -6.87 10.68
C ASN A 110 -13.56 -5.75 9.63
N VAL A 111 -14.66 -5.03 9.40
CA VAL A 111 -14.78 -3.99 8.38
C VAL A 111 -13.84 -2.81 8.67
N LEU A 112 -13.62 -2.49 9.95
CA LEU A 112 -12.64 -1.46 10.35
C LEU A 112 -11.21 -1.88 10.02
N GLY A 113 -10.83 -3.14 10.30
CA GLY A 113 -9.52 -3.68 9.97
C GLY A 113 -9.24 -3.69 8.45
N ALA A 114 -10.24 -4.04 7.64
CA ALA A 114 -10.16 -3.95 6.19
C ALA A 114 -9.84 -2.52 5.72
N TRP A 115 -10.55 -1.53 6.25
CA TRP A 115 -10.31 -0.13 5.92
C TRP A 115 -8.94 0.36 6.36
N GLN A 116 -8.52 0.02 7.58
CA GLN A 116 -7.21 0.37 8.12
C GLN A 116 -6.07 -0.25 7.30
N LEU A 117 -6.21 -1.51 6.87
CA LEU A 117 -5.23 -2.19 6.02
C LEU A 117 -5.03 -1.45 4.70
N ILE A 118 -6.10 -1.15 3.96
CA ILE A 118 -6.01 -0.46 2.66
C ILE A 118 -5.38 0.93 2.82
N ARG A 119 -5.79 1.70 3.83
CA ARG A 119 -5.18 3.01 4.11
C ARG A 119 -3.72 2.89 4.54
N LYS A 120 -3.36 1.86 5.32
CA LYS A 120 -1.95 1.60 5.69
C LYS A 120 -1.11 1.30 4.47
N THR A 121 -1.64 0.51 3.54
CA THR A 121 -1.00 0.20 2.25
C THR A 121 -0.79 1.48 1.44
N GLY A 122 -1.81 2.34 1.28
CA GLY A 122 -1.65 3.61 0.57
C GLY A 122 -0.57 4.52 1.18
N ARG A 123 -0.55 4.67 2.52
CA ARG A 123 0.52 5.41 3.21
C ARG A 123 1.90 4.81 2.98
N ALA A 124 2.04 3.49 3.02
CA ALA A 124 3.32 2.81 2.84
C ALA A 124 3.93 3.04 1.45
N HIS A 125 3.09 3.28 0.43
CA HIS A 125 3.55 3.59 -0.92
C HIS A 125 4.24 4.96 -1.03
N THR A 126 4.12 5.86 -0.04
CA THR A 126 4.92 7.11 0.00
C THR A 126 6.41 6.86 0.18
N LYS A 127 6.83 5.67 0.59
CA LYS A 127 8.25 5.28 0.61
C LYS A 127 8.81 5.02 -0.80
N GLN A 128 7.97 4.93 -1.83
CA GLN A 128 8.41 4.74 -3.21
C GLN A 128 8.65 6.11 -3.86
N THR A 129 9.92 6.45 -4.09
CA THR A 129 10.34 7.72 -4.69
C THR A 129 9.63 8.02 -6.00
N PHE A 130 9.49 7.00 -6.87
CA PHE A 130 8.76 7.13 -8.13
C PHE A 130 7.33 7.65 -7.92
N LEU A 131 6.60 7.10 -6.95
CA LEU A 131 5.23 7.54 -6.68
C LEU A 131 5.20 8.93 -6.02
N LEU A 132 6.15 9.24 -5.13
CA LEU A 132 6.23 10.58 -4.54
C LEU A 132 6.34 11.69 -5.60
N GLU A 133 7.18 11.44 -6.61
CA GLU A 133 7.49 12.40 -7.66
C GLU A 133 6.44 12.42 -8.78
N ASN A 134 5.84 11.28 -9.12
CA ASN A 134 5.03 11.13 -10.33
C ASN A 134 3.55 10.87 -10.08
N LEU A 135 3.12 10.51 -8.85
CA LEU A 135 1.70 10.33 -8.56
C LEU A 135 1.03 11.70 -8.41
N ASN A 136 0.07 11.97 -9.28
CA ASN A 136 -0.68 13.22 -9.29
C ASN A 136 -2.14 12.91 -9.64
N GLN A 137 -3.07 13.22 -8.75
CA GLN A 137 -4.51 13.00 -8.98
C GLN A 137 -5.04 13.67 -10.25
N LEU A 138 -4.47 14.81 -10.66
CA LEU A 138 -4.93 15.59 -11.81
C LEU A 138 -4.30 15.16 -13.14
N GLU A 139 -3.19 14.42 -13.09
CA GLU A 139 -2.43 14.04 -14.27
C GLU A 139 -2.37 12.52 -14.43
N LYS A 140 -1.77 11.83 -13.44
CA LYS A 140 -1.64 10.39 -13.45
C LYS A 140 -1.69 9.80 -12.05
N ASN A 141 -2.84 9.20 -11.73
CA ASN A 141 -3.00 8.40 -10.53
C ASN A 141 -2.59 6.95 -10.83
N TYR A 142 -1.37 6.56 -10.45
CA TYR A 142 -0.87 5.19 -10.68
C TYR A 142 -1.68 4.10 -9.97
N PHE A 143 -2.34 4.39 -8.85
CA PHE A 143 -3.24 3.41 -8.23
C PHE A 143 -4.45 3.15 -9.12
N GLN A 144 -5.03 4.21 -9.68
CA GLN A 144 -6.16 4.11 -10.60
C GLN A 144 -5.75 3.38 -11.89
N VAL A 145 -4.66 3.78 -12.54
CA VAL A 145 -4.16 3.13 -13.77
C VAL A 145 -3.95 1.62 -13.58
N VAL A 146 -3.29 1.23 -12.48
CA VAL A 146 -3.01 -0.18 -12.17
C VAL A 146 -4.30 -0.93 -11.86
N ILE A 147 -5.16 -0.39 -10.98
CA ILE A 147 -6.34 -1.11 -10.48
C ILE A 147 -7.46 -1.16 -11.53
N GLU A 148 -7.61 -0.13 -12.38
CA GLU A 148 -8.59 -0.14 -13.48
C GLU A 148 -8.25 -1.22 -14.50
N TYR A 149 -7.00 -1.31 -14.94
CA TYR A 149 -6.60 -2.43 -15.80
C TYR A 149 -6.74 -3.77 -15.08
N PHE A 150 -6.34 -3.82 -13.81
CA PHE A 150 -6.43 -5.03 -13.01
C PHE A 150 -7.85 -5.57 -12.93
N GLN A 151 -8.84 -4.72 -12.61
CA GLN A 151 -10.23 -5.18 -12.48
C GLN A 151 -10.79 -5.68 -13.80
N GLU A 152 -10.50 -5.04 -14.94
CA GLU A 152 -10.99 -5.52 -16.25
C GLU A 152 -10.43 -6.92 -16.59
N GLN A 153 -9.19 -7.21 -16.19
CA GLN A 153 -8.58 -8.52 -16.44
C GLN A 153 -8.94 -9.55 -15.37
N PHE A 154 -9.21 -9.12 -14.14
CA PHE A 154 -9.46 -10.01 -12.99
C PHE A 154 -10.92 -10.45 -12.91
N LEU A 155 -11.88 -9.56 -13.24
CA LEU A 155 -13.31 -9.82 -13.15
C LEU A 155 -13.75 -11.10 -13.89
N PRO A 156 -13.33 -11.37 -15.14
CA PRO A 156 -13.72 -12.58 -15.84
C PRO A 156 -13.37 -13.89 -15.11
N TYR A 157 -12.33 -13.89 -14.25
CA TYR A 157 -11.99 -15.07 -13.45
C TYR A 157 -12.92 -15.25 -12.27
N VAL A 158 -13.28 -14.18 -11.55
CA VAL A 158 -14.17 -14.26 -10.38
C VAL A 158 -15.65 -14.42 -10.76
N THR A 159 -16.03 -14.01 -11.97
CA THR A 159 -17.34 -14.30 -12.57
C THR A 159 -17.44 -15.74 -13.12
N GLY A 160 -16.29 -16.40 -13.34
CA GLY A 160 -16.21 -17.73 -13.95
C GLY A 160 -16.36 -17.73 -15.47
N GLU A 161 -16.32 -16.56 -16.12
CA GLU A 161 -16.36 -16.43 -17.58
C GLU A 161 -15.03 -16.85 -18.23
N LYS A 162 -13.91 -16.69 -17.51
CA LYS A 162 -12.58 -17.08 -17.93
C LYS A 162 -12.05 -18.20 -17.04
N GLU A 163 -11.60 -19.28 -17.68
CA GLU A 163 -10.96 -20.39 -16.96
C GLU A 163 -9.56 -19.99 -16.48
N GLU A 164 -9.17 -20.52 -15.32
CA GLU A 164 -7.82 -20.36 -14.80
C GLU A 164 -6.83 -21.09 -15.71
N PRO A 165 -5.65 -20.51 -15.94
CA PRO A 165 -4.59 -21.19 -16.65
C PRO A 165 -4.10 -22.37 -15.81
N LEU A 166 -4.43 -23.59 -16.22
CA LEU A 166 -3.96 -24.80 -15.55
C LEU A 166 -2.55 -25.17 -16.02
N PRO A 167 -1.70 -25.74 -15.13
CA PRO A 167 -0.46 -26.38 -15.55
C PRO A 167 -0.74 -27.52 -16.55
N GLU A 168 0.15 -27.70 -17.52
CA GLU A 168 0.06 -28.79 -18.49
C GLU A 168 -0.13 -30.15 -17.78
N GLY A 169 -1.24 -30.83 -18.04
CA GLY A 169 -1.56 -32.14 -17.47
C GLY A 169 -2.73 -32.17 -16.48
N GLN A 170 -3.25 -31.04 -16.02
CA GLN A 170 -4.51 -31.00 -15.27
C GLN A 170 -5.68 -30.72 -16.22
N GLN A 171 -6.48 -31.74 -16.53
CA GLN A 171 -7.71 -31.55 -17.29
C GLN A 171 -8.73 -30.74 -16.49
N ASN A 172 -9.38 -29.80 -17.18
CA ASN A 172 -10.46 -28.92 -16.73
C ASN A 172 -11.43 -29.66 -15.80
N ARG A 173 -11.26 -29.47 -14.49
CA ARG A 173 -12.45 -29.48 -13.62
C ARG A 173 -13.25 -28.27 -14.03
N LYS A 174 -14.19 -28.47 -14.96
CA LYS A 174 -15.34 -27.59 -15.13
C LYS A 174 -16.01 -27.54 -13.76
N ASN A 175 -15.58 -26.60 -12.94
CA ASN A 175 -16.28 -26.18 -11.76
C ASN A 175 -17.56 -25.51 -12.27
N ARG A 176 -18.54 -26.34 -12.66
CA ARG A 176 -19.95 -25.95 -12.72
C ARG A 176 -20.36 -25.68 -11.28
N LEU A 177 -19.86 -24.57 -10.74
CA LEU A 177 -20.14 -24.08 -9.42
C LEU A 177 -21.60 -23.64 -9.41
N ASN A 178 -22.37 -24.14 -8.45
CA ASN A 178 -23.69 -23.62 -8.13
C ASN A 178 -23.57 -22.11 -7.92
N HIS A 179 -24.10 -21.33 -8.87
CA HIS A 179 -24.05 -19.88 -8.79
C HIS A 179 -25.12 -19.39 -7.83
N ASN A 180 -24.74 -19.17 -6.57
CA ASN A 180 -25.58 -18.47 -5.59
C ASN A 180 -25.71 -16.96 -5.90
N TYR A 181 -24.89 -16.45 -6.83
CA TYR A 181 -24.84 -15.04 -7.25
C TYR A 181 -24.95 -14.95 -8.77
N THR A 182 -25.63 -13.90 -9.26
CA THR A 182 -25.63 -13.57 -10.69
C THR A 182 -24.29 -12.96 -11.09
N ILE A 183 -23.86 -13.13 -12.34
CA ILE A 183 -22.63 -12.51 -12.86
C ILE A 183 -22.64 -10.99 -12.63
N VAL A 184 -23.76 -10.33 -12.92
CA VAL A 184 -23.96 -8.89 -12.72
C VAL A 184 -23.73 -8.47 -11.26
N LEU A 185 -24.17 -9.26 -10.28
CA LEU A 185 -23.93 -8.96 -8.87
C LEU A 185 -22.44 -9.08 -8.52
N ILE A 186 -21.77 -10.13 -9.02
CA ILE A 186 -20.34 -10.34 -8.79
C ILE A 186 -19.56 -9.15 -9.35
N GLU A 187 -19.80 -8.79 -10.61
CA GLU A 187 -19.11 -7.68 -11.27
C GLU A 187 -19.31 -6.35 -10.52
N ASP A 188 -20.56 -5.99 -10.21
CA ASP A 188 -20.86 -4.74 -9.53
C ASP A 188 -20.17 -4.65 -8.16
N VAL A 189 -20.24 -5.72 -7.37
CA VAL A 189 -19.62 -5.79 -6.04
C VAL A 189 -18.09 -5.66 -6.12
N TRP A 190 -17.45 -6.37 -7.05
CA TRP A 190 -16.00 -6.29 -7.23
C TRP A 190 -15.55 -4.93 -7.78
N ARG A 191 -16.31 -4.32 -8.70
CA ARG A 191 -16.01 -2.96 -9.20
C ARG A 191 -16.08 -1.92 -8.08
N ARG A 192 -17.13 -1.95 -7.25
CA ARG A 192 -17.21 -1.10 -6.05
C ARG A 192 -16.04 -1.32 -5.11
N PHE A 193 -15.63 -2.58 -4.92
CA PHE A 193 -14.53 -2.94 -4.03
C PHE A 193 -13.21 -2.32 -4.51
N PHE A 194 -12.87 -2.49 -5.78
CA PHE A 194 -11.65 -1.91 -6.35
C PHE A 194 -11.69 -0.38 -6.40
N ASN A 195 -12.84 0.22 -6.69
CA ASN A 195 -13.01 1.68 -6.66
C ASN A 195 -12.76 2.26 -5.25
N ILE A 196 -13.22 1.57 -4.20
CA ILE A 196 -12.92 1.96 -2.82
C ILE A 196 -11.44 1.81 -2.52
N ILE A 197 -10.77 0.74 -3.00
CA ILE A 197 -9.31 0.59 -2.85
C ILE A 197 -8.58 1.76 -3.51
N ILE A 198 -8.91 2.11 -4.76
CA ILE A 198 -8.33 3.26 -5.47
C ILE A 198 -8.47 4.52 -4.62
N ALA A 199 -9.69 4.85 -4.21
CA ALA A 199 -9.96 6.07 -3.45
C ALA A 199 -9.19 6.09 -2.12
N GLN A 200 -9.25 5.02 -1.34
CA GLN A 200 -8.63 4.98 -0.01
C GLN A 200 -7.10 4.93 -0.05
N MET A 201 -6.51 4.24 -1.03
CA MET A 201 -5.07 4.24 -1.23
C MET A 201 -4.59 5.62 -1.69
N THR A 202 -5.28 6.24 -2.63
CA THR A 202 -4.95 7.58 -3.14
C THR A 202 -5.03 8.61 -2.02
N ASP A 203 -6.15 8.69 -1.30
CA ASP A 203 -6.35 9.67 -0.24
C ASP A 203 -5.33 9.52 0.89
N SER A 204 -5.07 8.28 1.31
CA SER A 204 -4.12 8.01 2.39
C SER A 204 -2.68 8.27 1.97
N PHE A 205 -2.33 7.99 0.71
CA PHE A 205 -1.04 8.36 0.13
C PHE A 205 -0.85 9.88 0.13
N GLU A 206 -1.83 10.65 -0.35
CA GLU A 206 -1.74 12.11 -0.45
C GLU A 206 -1.62 12.80 0.92
N GLN A 207 -2.39 12.32 1.89
CA GLN A 207 -2.30 12.78 3.28
C GLN A 207 -0.90 12.54 3.85
N GLU A 208 -0.29 11.39 3.56
CA GLU A 208 1.03 11.06 4.08
C GLU A 208 2.15 11.76 3.32
N ARG A 209 2.03 11.90 2.00
CA ARG A 209 2.95 12.68 1.14
C ARG A 209 3.07 14.12 1.64
N THR A 210 1.95 14.75 1.98
CA THR A 210 1.93 16.10 2.52
C THR A 210 2.74 16.22 3.82
N LYS A 211 2.64 15.23 4.72
CA LYS A 211 3.43 15.20 5.97
C LYS A 211 4.92 14.99 5.70
N VAL A 212 5.26 14.07 4.79
CA VAL A 212 6.65 13.80 4.39
C VAL A 212 7.28 15.08 3.82
N ASN A 213 6.60 15.76 2.91
CA ASN A 213 7.07 17.02 2.32
C ASN A 213 7.25 18.11 3.38
N GLN A 214 6.27 18.30 4.27
CA GLN A 214 6.39 19.27 5.37
C GLN A 214 7.56 18.95 6.31
N ALA A 215 7.81 17.68 6.60
CA ALA A 215 8.93 17.26 7.44
C ALA A 215 10.28 17.55 6.75
N GLN A 216 10.38 17.32 5.44
CA GLN A 216 11.57 17.66 4.65
C GLN A 216 11.80 19.18 4.60
N THR A 217 10.77 19.99 4.34
CA THR A 217 10.87 21.46 4.35
C THR A 217 11.30 21.98 5.71
N LYS A 218 10.72 21.47 6.80
CA LYS A 218 11.16 21.84 8.17
C LYS A 218 12.63 21.52 8.37
N LYS A 219 13.08 20.29 8.06
CA LYS A 219 14.48 19.88 8.18
C LYS A 219 15.44 20.72 7.32
N ALA A 220 15.00 21.23 6.17
CA ALA A 220 15.79 22.11 5.31
C ALA A 220 15.87 23.57 5.81
N LEU A 221 14.90 24.01 6.62
CA LEU A 221 14.85 25.36 7.22
C LEU A 221 15.54 25.44 8.58
N THR A 222 15.63 24.34 9.33
CA THR A 222 16.36 24.27 10.62
C THR A 222 17.90 24.27 10.57
N PRO A 223 18.64 23.97 9.47
CA PRO A 223 20.10 23.93 9.51
C PRO A 223 20.72 25.30 9.82
N HIS A 224 20.01 26.39 9.49
CA HIS A 224 20.49 27.75 9.66
C HIS A 224 20.17 28.38 11.03
N LEU A 225 19.45 27.65 11.91
CA LEU A 225 19.06 28.09 13.26
C LEU A 225 19.88 27.46 14.38
N MET A 226 20.92 26.67 14.06
CA MET A 226 21.93 26.32 15.05
C MET A 226 22.77 27.57 15.31
N PRO A 227 22.76 28.15 16.53
CA PRO A 227 23.66 29.25 16.81
C PRO A 227 25.11 28.74 16.69
N ASP A 228 25.85 29.29 15.73
CA ASP A 228 27.31 29.35 15.74
C ASP A 228 27.75 30.07 17.01
N GLY A 229 27.82 29.32 18.11
CA GLY A 229 27.75 29.91 19.44
C GLY A 229 28.38 29.06 20.54
N SER A 230 29.41 28.29 20.23
CA SER A 230 30.35 27.82 21.26
C SER A 230 31.80 27.98 20.80
N LYS A 231 32.20 29.25 20.61
CA LYS A 231 33.60 29.64 20.74
C LYS A 231 34.07 29.27 22.15
N LYS A 232 34.65 28.07 22.31
CA LYS A 232 35.46 27.74 23.48
C LYS A 232 36.65 28.71 23.52
N LYS A 233 36.64 29.61 24.51
CA LYS A 233 37.81 30.42 24.88
C LYS A 233 38.96 29.47 25.28
N PRO A 234 40.21 29.73 24.85
CA PRO A 234 41.36 29.00 25.35
C PRO A 234 41.66 29.46 26.79
N LYS A 235 41.86 28.50 27.70
CA LYS A 235 42.53 28.72 28.98
C LYS A 235 43.81 27.87 28.97
N GLU A 236 44.94 28.53 28.74
CA GLU A 236 46.24 28.14 29.32
C GLU A 236 46.16 28.37 30.84
N SER A 237 46.80 27.66 31.75
CA SER A 237 47.67 26.48 31.77
C SER A 237 47.98 26.23 33.26
N GLN A 238 48.04 24.98 33.74
CA GLN A 238 49.05 24.55 34.73
C GLN A 238 49.07 23.03 34.87
N SER A 239 50.29 22.52 34.82
CA SER A 239 50.79 21.16 34.67
C SER A 239 50.87 20.37 35.99
N GLN A 240 50.70 19.03 35.93
CA GLN A 240 51.60 18.05 36.56
C GLN A 240 51.37 16.60 36.05
N ALA A 241 52.51 15.95 35.73
CA ALA A 241 52.89 14.58 35.34
C ALA A 241 51.94 13.38 35.66
N GLU A 242 51.59 12.50 34.70
CA GLU A 242 52.17 11.19 34.26
C GLU A 242 51.46 9.96 34.89
N PRO A 243 51.51 8.73 34.31
CA PRO A 243 51.49 8.32 32.90
C PRO A 243 50.44 7.21 32.57
N GLU A 244 50.23 7.01 31.27
CA GLU A 244 49.83 5.79 30.53
C GLU A 244 48.85 4.76 31.14
N GLN A 245 47.67 4.65 30.53
CA GLN A 245 47.04 3.35 30.24
C GLN A 245 46.44 3.35 28.83
N GLU A 246 47.02 2.53 27.95
CA GLU A 246 46.44 2.13 26.68
C GLU A 246 45.06 1.48 26.91
N ILE A 247 44.01 2.10 26.39
CA ILE A 247 42.71 1.45 26.24
C ILE A 247 42.54 1.15 24.76
N LYS A 248 42.66 -0.14 24.42
CA LYS A 248 42.39 -0.70 23.09
C LYS A 248 41.09 -0.13 22.52
N GLU A 249 41.18 0.43 21.31
CA GLU A 249 40.03 0.66 20.44
C GLU A 249 39.30 -0.67 20.24
N LYS A 250 38.06 -0.77 20.76
CA LYS A 250 37.09 -1.73 20.25
C LYS A 250 36.45 -1.09 19.04
N GLU A 251 36.71 -1.66 17.87
CA GLU A 251 35.88 -1.44 16.68
C GLU A 251 34.40 -1.61 17.06
N PRO A 252 33.50 -0.75 16.60
CA PRO A 252 32.07 -0.99 16.78
C PRO A 252 31.69 -2.22 15.95
N GLU A 253 31.31 -3.29 16.64
CA GLU A 253 30.58 -4.42 16.07
C GLU A 253 29.45 -3.88 15.19
N GLN A 254 29.49 -4.19 13.90
CA GLN A 254 28.33 -4.02 13.03
C GLN A 254 27.24 -4.96 13.53
N MET A 255 26.36 -4.44 14.40
CA MET A 255 25.10 -5.10 14.69
C MET A 255 24.28 -5.09 13.40
N TYR A 256 24.23 -6.26 12.78
CA TYR A 256 23.29 -6.58 11.72
C TYR A 256 21.89 -6.58 12.35
N GLU A 257 21.21 -5.43 12.35
CA GLU A 257 19.80 -5.35 12.69
C GLU A 257 18.97 -5.64 11.45
N ASP A 258 18.60 -6.91 11.29
CA ASP A 258 17.21 -7.27 10.96
C ASP A 258 16.48 -7.34 12.32
N PRO A 259 15.31 -6.68 12.57
CA PRO A 259 14.04 -7.11 11.99
C PRO A 259 12.88 -6.07 11.85
N PHE A 260 11.94 -6.43 10.95
CA PHE A 260 10.53 -5.97 10.74
C PHE A 260 10.20 -5.07 9.54
#